data_AF-A0A453T617-F1
#
_entry.id   AF-A0A453T617-F1
#
_cell.length_a   1.000
_cell.length_b   1.000
_cell.length_c   1.000
_cell.angle_alpha   90.00
_cell.angle_beta   90.00
_cell.angle_gamma   90.00
#
_symmetry.space_group_name_H-M   'P 1'
#
loop_
_entity.id
_entity.type
_entity.pdbx_description
1 polymer ?
#
loop_
_entity_poly.entity_id
_entity_poly.type
_entity_poly.pdbx_seq_one_letter_code
_entity_poly.pdbx_strand_id
1 'polypeptide(L)'
;MLRQCYDYIKQEETPMNTNLALVRADILRLPFASCSIDAIHAGAAIHCWPSPSNAIAEISRVLKPGGVFVATTFLSTPTNSGLFSIDALKPLRQIVGPVNSSYNFFIEGELEDLCRSCGLVNYSSKVQRSFIMFSRQKP
;
A
#
# COMPACT_ATOMS: atom_id res chain seq x y z
N MET A 1 2.78 -19.83 -1.35
CA MET A 1 2.13 -18.71 -2.05
C MET A 1 2.37 -18.70 -3.55
N LEU A 2 3.57 -18.41 -4.09
CA LEU A 2 3.74 -18.31 -5.57
C LEU A 2 3.43 -19.61 -6.34
N ARG A 3 3.87 -20.77 -5.83
CA ARG A 3 3.53 -22.07 -6.44
C ARG A 3 2.02 -22.32 -6.45
N GLN A 4 1.34 -22.07 -5.34
CA GLN A 4 -0.12 -22.18 -5.25
C GLN A 4 -0.82 -21.23 -6.22
N CYS A 5 -0.36 -19.98 -6.33
CA CYS A 5 -0.90 -19.01 -7.30
C CYS A 5 -0.74 -19.52 -8.74
N TYR A 6 0.43 -20.08 -9.08
CA TYR A 6 0.67 -20.71 -10.37
C TYR A 6 -0.27 -21.91 -10.63
N ASP A 7 -0.48 -22.75 -9.63
CA ASP A 7 -1.39 -23.89 -9.72
C ASP A 7 -2.84 -23.44 -9.92
N TYR A 8 -3.27 -22.36 -9.24
CA TYR A 8 -4.58 -21.73 -9.45
C TYR A 8 -4.73 -21.17 -10.87
N ILE A 9 -3.74 -20.41 -11.35
CA ILE A 9 -3.75 -19.85 -12.72
C ILE A 9 -3.85 -20.96 -13.78
N LYS A 10 -3.25 -22.12 -13.53
CA LYS A 10 -3.35 -23.29 -14.42
C LYS A 10 -4.72 -23.95 -14.42
N GLN A 11 -5.43 -23.90 -13.30
CA GLN A 11 -6.75 -24.51 -13.14
C GLN A 11 -7.86 -23.66 -13.76
N GLU A 12 -7.68 -22.33 -13.78
CA GLU A 12 -8.64 -21.46 -14.46
C GLU A 12 -8.46 -21.54 -15.98
N GLU A 13 -9.56 -21.73 -16.71
CA GLU A 13 -9.64 -21.56 -18.17
C GLU A 13 -9.47 -20.08 -18.60
N THR A 14 -8.84 -19.25 -17.76
CA THR A 14 -8.30 -17.97 -18.20
C THR A 14 -7.38 -18.25 -19.38
N PRO A 15 -7.61 -17.62 -20.55
CA PRO A 15 -6.81 -17.89 -21.71
C PRO A 15 -5.35 -17.58 -21.36
N MET A 16 -4.47 -18.60 -21.41
CA MET A 16 -3.02 -18.50 -21.17
C MET A 16 -2.29 -17.57 -22.16
N ASN A 17 -3.01 -16.70 -22.87
CA ASN A 17 -2.49 -15.69 -23.77
C ASN A 17 -2.11 -14.39 -23.04
N THR A 18 -2.23 -14.35 -21.72
CA THR A 18 -1.76 -13.25 -20.88
C THR A 18 -0.26 -13.38 -20.62
N ASN A 19 0.52 -12.37 -20.99
CA ASN A 19 1.94 -12.23 -20.64
C ASN A 19 2.10 -12.02 -19.12
N LEU A 20 1.97 -13.09 -18.35
CA LEU A 20 1.99 -13.08 -16.89
C LEU A 20 3.30 -13.66 -16.35
N ALA A 21 3.95 -12.94 -15.43
CA ALA A 21 5.12 -13.41 -14.70
C ALA A 21 4.85 -13.37 -13.18
N LEU A 22 5.20 -14.44 -12.48
CA LEU A 22 5.16 -14.50 -11.02
C LEU A 22 6.56 -14.28 -10.47
N VAL A 23 6.74 -13.19 -9.72
CA VAL A 23 8.06 -12.77 -9.20
C VAL A 23 8.00 -12.71 -7.68
N ARG A 24 9.00 -13.30 -7.02
CA ARG A 24 9.24 -13.05 -5.59
C ARG A 24 9.99 -11.73 -5.46
N ALA A 25 9.39 -10.76 -4.80
CA ALA A 25 9.95 -9.42 -4.62
C ALA A 25 9.87 -8.98 -3.15
N ASP A 26 10.77 -8.05 -2.79
CA ASP A 26 10.69 -7.27 -1.56
C ASP A 26 10.17 -5.87 -1.94
N ILE A 27 9.13 -5.40 -1.26
CA ILE A 27 8.54 -4.08 -1.54
C ILE A 27 9.49 -2.93 -1.22
N LEU A 28 10.44 -3.14 -0.30
CA LEU A 28 11.47 -2.15 0.01
C LEU A 28 12.57 -2.09 -1.06
N ARG A 29 12.64 -3.08 -1.96
CA ARG A 29 13.65 -3.17 -3.02
C ARG A 29 13.12 -3.98 -4.20
N LEU A 30 12.25 -3.37 -4.99
CA LEU A 30 11.61 -4.00 -6.13
C LEU A 30 12.65 -4.35 -7.22
N PRO A 31 12.59 -5.54 -7.83
CA PRO A 31 13.55 -6.00 -8.83
C PRO A 31 13.30 -5.40 -10.23
N PHE A 32 12.93 -4.12 -10.29
CA PHE A 32 12.63 -3.40 -11.52
C PHE A 32 13.50 -2.15 -11.65
N ALA A 33 13.84 -1.80 -12.89
CA ALA A 33 14.59 -0.59 -13.18
C ALA A 33 13.79 0.66 -12.78
N SER A 34 14.50 1.76 -12.56
CA SER A 34 13.81 3.04 -12.33
C SER A 34 13.03 3.43 -13.58
N CYS A 35 11.84 3.99 -13.41
CA CYS A 35 11.00 4.45 -14.52
C CYS A 35 10.69 3.36 -15.57
N SER A 36 10.42 2.12 -15.15
CA SER A 36 10.13 1.01 -16.07
C SER A 36 8.69 0.50 -16.01
N ILE A 37 7.91 0.86 -14.98
CA ILE A 37 6.56 0.32 -14.75
C ILE A 37 5.51 1.39 -15.03
N ASP A 38 4.51 1.08 -15.85
CA ASP A 38 3.42 2.00 -16.19
C ASP A 38 2.39 2.15 -15.07
N ALA A 39 2.07 1.06 -14.37
CA ALA A 39 1.11 1.06 -13.27
C ALA A 39 1.46 0.01 -12.21
N ILE A 40 1.20 0.35 -10.94
CA ILE A 40 1.38 -0.56 -9.80
C ILE A 40 0.08 -0.64 -9.01
N HIS A 41 -0.35 -1.85 -8.70
CA HIS A 41 -1.47 -2.13 -7.80
C HIS A 41 -0.96 -2.81 -6.52
N ALA A 42 -1.35 -2.30 -5.35
CA ALA A 42 -1.12 -2.95 -4.05
C ALA A 42 -2.45 -3.18 -3.32
N GLY A 43 -2.99 -4.40 -3.42
CA GLY A 43 -4.29 -4.75 -2.87
C GLY A 43 -4.18 -5.24 -1.43
N ALA A 44 -4.86 -4.57 -0.48
CA ALA A 44 -4.90 -4.91 0.94
C ALA A 44 -3.50 -5.22 1.53
N ALA A 45 -2.49 -4.42 1.18
CA ALA A 45 -1.09 -4.74 1.47
C ALA A 45 -0.37 -3.72 2.36
N ILE A 46 -0.67 -2.43 2.23
CA ILE A 46 0.13 -1.34 2.83
C ILE A 46 0.19 -1.42 4.35
N HIS A 47 -0.91 -1.84 5.00
CA HIS A 47 -0.93 -2.03 6.46
C HIS A 47 0.08 -3.08 6.94
N CYS A 48 0.52 -4.01 6.10
CA CYS A 48 1.51 -5.04 6.47
C CYS A 48 2.97 -4.61 6.24
N TRP A 49 3.22 -3.45 5.65
CA TRP A 49 4.59 -3.07 5.25
C TRP A 49 5.43 -2.62 6.45
N PRO A 50 6.66 -3.14 6.61
CA PRO A 50 7.51 -2.77 7.74
C PRO A 50 7.94 -1.29 7.70
N SER A 51 8.00 -0.70 6.50
CA SER A 51 8.25 0.73 6.30
C SER A 51 7.44 1.23 5.11
N PRO A 52 6.21 1.75 5.34
CA PRO A 52 5.34 2.22 4.26
C PRO A 52 5.93 3.35 3.42
N SER A 53 6.69 4.26 4.05
CA SER A 53 7.36 5.37 3.35
C SER A 53 8.44 4.88 2.40
N ASN A 54 9.32 3.98 2.84
CA ASN A 54 10.38 3.41 1.99
C ASN A 54 9.78 2.57 0.86
N ALA A 55 8.71 1.81 1.14
CA ALA A 55 7.98 1.06 0.13
C ALA A 55 7.36 1.97 -0.95
N ILE A 56 6.73 3.08 -0.57
CA ILE A 56 6.14 4.02 -1.54
C ILE A 56 7.22 4.80 -2.30
N ALA A 57 8.34 5.13 -1.65
CA ALA A 57 9.50 5.69 -2.34
C ALA A 57 10.05 4.73 -3.41
N GLU A 58 10.09 3.43 -3.11
CA GLU A 58 10.52 2.40 -4.06
C GLU A 58 9.51 2.23 -5.22
N ILE A 59 8.20 2.31 -4.94
CA ILE A 59 7.14 2.37 -5.97
C ILE A 59 7.34 3.59 -6.87
N SER A 60 7.57 4.76 -6.27
CA SER A 60 7.84 6.01 -7.00
C SER A 60 9.09 5.89 -7.87
N ARG A 61 10.15 5.20 -7.39
CA ARG A 61 11.37 4.93 -8.18
C ARG A 61 11.07 4.15 -9.45
N VAL A 62 10.33 3.05 -9.35
CA VAL A 62 10.09 2.13 -10.49
C VAL A 62 9.00 2.61 -11.46
N LEU A 63 8.06 3.44 -11.00
CA LEU A 63 7.03 4.02 -11.87
C LEU A 63 7.66 4.94 -12.93
N LYS A 64 7.17 4.87 -14.17
CA LYS A 64 7.46 5.87 -15.21
C LYS A 64 6.86 7.23 -14.84
N PRO A 65 7.41 8.36 -15.31
CA PRO A 65 6.70 9.64 -15.28
C PRO A 65 5.31 9.49 -15.88
N GLY A 66 4.30 10.05 -15.22
CA GLY A 66 2.89 9.85 -15.57
C GLY A 66 2.29 8.49 -15.17
N GLY A 67 3.09 7.55 -14.66
CA GLY A 67 2.65 6.24 -14.20
C GLY A 67 1.80 6.30 -12.93
N VAL A 68 0.94 5.30 -12.75
CA VAL A 68 -0.13 5.33 -11.73
C VAL A 68 0.12 4.29 -10.64
N PHE A 69 0.01 4.72 -9.39
CA PHE A 69 -0.08 3.83 -8.23
C PHE A 69 -1.53 3.75 -7.76
N VAL A 70 -2.05 2.53 -7.60
CA VAL A 70 -3.36 2.26 -7.02
C VAL A 70 -3.18 1.32 -5.84
N ALA A 71 -3.81 1.63 -4.72
CA ALA A 71 -3.74 0.77 -3.56
C ALA A 71 -5.06 0.70 -2.81
N THR A 72 -5.20 -0.38 -2.06
CA THR A 72 -6.32 -0.59 -1.15
C THR A 72 -5.82 -1.00 0.22
N THR A 73 -6.50 -0.55 1.27
CA THR A 73 -6.20 -0.95 2.64
C THR A 73 -7.40 -0.73 3.56
N PHE A 74 -7.28 -1.16 4.81
CA PHE A 74 -8.25 -0.90 5.86
C PHE A 74 -7.86 0.36 6.63
N LEU A 75 -8.81 1.27 6.79
CA LEU A 75 -8.73 2.42 7.67
C LEU A 75 -9.00 1.98 9.11
N SER A 76 -8.33 2.68 10.02
CA SER A 76 -8.69 2.60 11.43
C SER A 76 -9.98 3.38 11.62
N THR A 77 -11.07 2.68 11.92
CA THR A 77 -12.25 3.37 12.47
C THR A 77 -11.86 3.99 13.80
N PRO A 78 -12.14 5.29 14.05
CA PRO A 78 -12.16 5.78 15.41
C PRO A 78 -13.25 4.96 16.12
N THR A 79 -12.85 3.99 16.93
CA THR A 79 -13.78 3.25 17.74
C THR A 79 -14.45 4.24 18.67
N ASN A 80 -15.78 4.30 18.65
CA ASN A 80 -16.60 4.77 19.77
C ASN A 80 -16.41 3.82 20.98
N SER A 81 -15.17 3.56 21.38
CA SER A 81 -14.81 2.94 22.65
C SER A 81 -14.64 4.08 23.64
N GLY A 82 -15.55 4.14 24.61
CA GLY A 82 -15.72 5.26 25.53
C GLY A 82 -14.44 5.81 26.17
N LEU A 83 -14.50 7.12 26.43
CA LEU A 83 -13.66 7.92 27.34
C LEU A 83 -12.14 7.98 27.14
N PHE A 84 -11.52 7.16 26.29
CA PHE A 84 -10.08 7.26 25.99
C PHE A 84 -9.82 7.23 24.48
N SER A 85 -9.94 8.39 23.84
CA SER A 85 -9.56 8.57 22.43
C SER A 85 -8.07 8.26 22.25
N ILE A 86 -7.79 7.17 21.53
CA ILE A 86 -6.43 6.73 21.16
C ILE A 86 -5.69 7.83 20.36
N ASP A 87 -6.45 8.73 19.71
CA ASP A 87 -5.93 9.94 19.05
C ASP A 87 -5.21 10.91 19.99
N ALA A 88 -5.63 11.02 21.25
CA ALA A 88 -5.00 11.91 22.24
C ALA A 88 -3.64 11.39 22.72
N LEU A 89 -3.34 10.10 22.48
CA LEU A 89 -2.09 9.44 22.83
C LEU A 89 -1.10 9.36 21.65
N LYS A 90 -1.40 9.99 20.49
CA LYS A 90 -0.48 10.11 19.35
C LYS A 90 0.95 10.53 19.74
N PRO A 91 1.18 11.57 20.56
CA PRO A 91 2.53 11.93 20.99
C PRO A 91 3.16 10.91 21.95
N LEU A 92 2.34 10.09 22.63
CA LEU A 92 2.82 9.07 23.57
C LEU A 92 3.18 7.74 22.88
N ARG A 93 2.77 7.50 21.62
CA ARG A 93 3.25 6.34 20.83
C ARG A 93 4.78 6.34 20.68
N GLN A 94 5.43 7.50 20.64
CA GLN A 94 6.89 7.59 20.59
C GLN A 94 7.55 7.28 21.95
N ILE A 95 6.82 7.48 23.06
CA ILE A 95 7.34 7.34 24.43
C ILE A 95 7.16 5.91 24.97
N VAL A 96 6.06 5.23 24.62
CA VAL A 96 5.72 3.90 25.16
C VAL A 96 6.39 2.75 24.38
N GLY A 97 7.16 3.06 23.34
CA GLY A 97 7.72 2.05 22.44
C GLY A 97 6.64 1.37 21.59
N PRO A 98 7.02 0.66 20.51
CA PRO A 98 6.05 -0.02 19.68
C PRO A 98 5.39 -1.14 20.50
N VAL A 99 4.09 -1.00 20.79
CA VAL A 99 3.26 -2.18 20.99
C VAL A 99 3.44 -3.02 19.73
N ASN A 100 3.80 -4.30 19.88
CA ASN A 100 4.02 -5.31 18.83
C ASN A 100 2.80 -5.44 17.89
N SER A 101 2.48 -4.40 17.13
CA SER A 101 1.49 -4.45 16.09
C SER A 101 2.26 -4.63 14.80
N SER A 102 2.22 -5.85 14.28
CA SER A 102 2.75 -6.18 12.95
C SER A 102 2.03 -5.45 11.81
N TYR A 103 1.04 -4.59 12.13
CA TYR A 103 0.21 -3.88 11.18
C TYR A 103 0.15 -2.38 11.46
N ASN A 104 0.27 -1.59 10.40
CA ASN A 104 0.09 -0.15 10.41
C ASN A 104 -1.40 0.18 10.30
N PHE A 105 -1.84 1.07 11.16
CA PHE A 105 -3.20 1.55 11.26
C PHE A 105 -3.23 2.98 10.74
N PHE A 106 -3.89 3.20 9.59
CA PHE A 106 -3.92 4.49 8.92
C PHE A 106 -5.28 5.18 9.08
N ILE A 107 -5.27 6.51 9.12
CA ILE A 107 -6.39 7.34 8.69
C ILE A 107 -6.20 7.79 7.23
N GLU A 108 -7.26 8.25 6.58
CA GLU A 108 -7.21 8.63 5.16
C GLU A 108 -6.16 9.73 4.86
N GLY A 109 -6.10 10.78 5.69
CA GLY A 109 -5.13 11.87 5.51
C GLY A 109 -3.67 11.42 5.64
N GLU A 110 -3.38 10.42 6.49
CA GLU A 110 -2.02 9.87 6.62
C GLU A 110 -1.56 9.16 5.34
N LEU A 111 -2.47 8.47 4.64
CA LEU A 111 -2.15 7.83 3.35
C LEU A 111 -1.85 8.87 2.27
N GLU A 112 -2.59 9.98 2.28
CA GLU A 112 -2.33 11.11 1.40
C GLU A 112 -0.96 11.73 1.65
N ASP A 113 -0.69 12.10 2.90
CA ASP A 113 0.57 12.75 3.30
C ASP A 113 1.76 11.84 3.02
N LEU A 114 1.62 10.54 3.28
CA LEU A 114 2.62 9.53 3.02
C LEU A 114 2.99 9.49 1.52
N CYS A 115 1.99 9.40 0.64
CA CYS A 115 2.24 9.39 -0.80
C CYS A 115 2.87 10.71 -1.29
N ARG A 116 2.37 11.85 -0.78
CA ARG A 116 2.89 13.17 -1.12
C ARG A 116 4.36 13.33 -0.70
N SER A 117 4.73 12.81 0.48
CA SER A 117 6.13 12.84 0.95
C SER A 117 7.10 12.05 0.06
N CYS A 118 6.59 11.08 -0.70
CA CYS A 118 7.35 10.28 -1.67
C CYS A 118 7.33 10.86 -3.09
N GLY A 119 6.85 12.10 -3.26
CA GLY A 119 6.82 12.80 -4.55
C GLY A 119 5.69 12.38 -5.48
N LEU A 120 4.70 11.61 -5.00
CA LEU A 120 3.53 11.26 -5.79
C LEU A 120 2.46 12.36 -5.68
N VAL A 121 1.80 12.65 -6.81
CA VAL A 121 0.81 13.73 -6.96
C VAL A 121 -0.57 13.18 -7.34
N ASN A 122 -1.55 14.06 -7.55
CA ASN A 122 -2.90 13.73 -8.04
C ASN A 122 -3.62 12.67 -7.19
N TYR A 123 -3.90 12.98 -5.91
CA TYR A 123 -4.69 12.04 -5.10
C TYR A 123 -6.07 11.86 -5.67
N SER A 124 -6.56 10.63 -5.57
CA SER A 124 -7.97 10.36 -5.49
C SER A 124 -8.20 9.20 -4.54
N SER A 125 -9.27 9.26 -3.75
CA SER A 125 -9.65 8.20 -2.84
C SER A 125 -11.15 7.94 -2.89
N LYS A 126 -11.53 6.70 -2.58
CA LYS A 126 -12.90 6.29 -2.33
C LYS A 126 -12.92 5.43 -1.09
N VAL A 127 -13.66 5.87 -0.09
CA VAL A 127 -13.86 5.15 1.17
C VAL A 127 -15.22 4.48 1.16
N GLN A 128 -15.26 3.21 1.57
CA GLN A 128 -16.47 2.46 1.81
C GLN A 128 -16.34 1.71 3.13
N ARG A 129 -17.07 2.17 4.16
CA ARG A 129 -16.92 1.69 5.54
C ARG A 129 -15.47 1.87 6.01
N SER A 130 -14.83 0.81 6.49
CA SER A 130 -13.42 0.79 6.91
C SER A 130 -12.46 0.49 5.76
N PHE A 131 -12.93 0.37 4.51
CA PHE A 131 -12.07 0.11 3.37
C PHE A 131 -11.80 1.40 2.59
N ILE A 132 -10.56 1.62 2.19
CA ILE A 132 -10.17 2.70 1.29
C ILE A 132 -9.50 2.13 0.05
N MET A 133 -9.87 2.68 -1.10
CA MET A 133 -9.10 2.59 -2.34
C MET A 133 -8.60 3.98 -2.68
N PHE A 134 -7.33 4.10 -3.06
CA PHE A 134 -6.77 5.37 -3.49
C PHE A 134 -5.84 5.21 -4.68
N SER A 135 -5.65 6.29 -5.42
CA SER A 135 -4.71 6.39 -6.53
C SER A 135 -3.85 7.65 -6.45
N ARG A 136 -2.68 7.56 -7.08
CA ARG A 136 -1.67 8.61 -7.19
C ARG A 136 -0.92 8.49 -8.50
N GLN A 137 -0.28 9.56 -8.93
CA GLN A 137 0.53 9.59 -10.15
C GLN A 137 1.96 10.03 -9.84
N LYS A 138 2.94 9.45 -10.55
CA LYS A 138 4.29 10.00 -10.58
C LYS A 138 4.31 11.23 -11.50
N PRO A 139 4.83 12.38 -11.06
CA PRO A 139 4.96 13.56 -11.91
C PRO A 139 5.88 13.34 -13.12
#